data_AF-A0AA92NUS8-F1
#
_entry.id   AF-A0AA92NUS8-F1
#
_cell.length_a   1.000
_cell.length_b   1.000
_cell.length_c   1.000
_cell.angle_alpha   90.00
_cell.angle_beta   90.00
_cell.angle_gamma   90.00
#
_symmetry.space_group_name_H-M   'P 1'
#
loop_
_entity.id
_entity.type
_entity.pdbx_description
1 polymer ?
#
loop_
_entity_poly.entity_id
_entity_poly.type
_entity_poly.pdbx_seq_one_letter_code
_entity_poly.pdbx_strand_id
1 'polypeptide(L)'
;MRLDICKLDEVIVIGVPEDCDFDSHDNDYAQFYNPHLTEIEHILEPEKIFEVWDLQSTIIGKRVSHIGHIPDGCFVKKIPAGEYAKLHSSQLDYTLDMFARTNYLEEMSYGFSTKVTKKNGDKQEFSYRPVQYRPDVVNTRTIPSLEKERSKSLKERYVSIFFDTESCSFRRFVYKRYVSQYRGFLWELARFNNNDKGIIREGLSKNEAATFLLQKGEVLVFWEGYSTFGKEMIRDKIMKMDAKQLLENYTRFTLDMYIFDETLTWTVIFQHERDEDGFKHILLRVE
;
A
#
# COMPACT_ATOMS: atom_id res chain seq x y z
N MET A 1 -11.16 -9.26 -3.25
CA MET A 1 -9.75 -9.35 -3.70
C MET A 1 -8.93 -10.13 -2.66
N ARG A 2 -8.01 -11.00 -3.08
CA ARG A 2 -7.14 -11.81 -2.22
C ARG A 2 -5.74 -11.83 -2.81
N LEU A 3 -4.72 -11.70 -1.96
CA LEU A 3 -3.31 -11.88 -2.35
C LEU A 3 -3.08 -13.35 -2.69
N ASP A 4 -2.62 -13.61 -3.91
CA ASP A 4 -2.21 -14.94 -4.34
C ASP A 4 -0.72 -15.12 -4.03
N ILE A 5 -0.37 -16.22 -3.37
CA ILE A 5 1.00 -16.54 -2.99
C ILE A 5 1.34 -17.85 -3.70
N CYS A 6 2.35 -17.81 -4.56
CA CYS A 6 2.85 -18.97 -5.25
C CYS A 6 4.28 -19.30 -4.82
N LYS A 7 4.62 -20.59 -4.89
CA LYS A 7 6.01 -21.06 -4.78
C LYS A 7 6.58 -21.19 -6.18
N LEU A 8 7.76 -20.62 -6.39
CA LEU A 8 8.48 -20.68 -7.65
C LEU A 8 9.84 -21.32 -7.44
N ASP A 9 10.27 -22.12 -8.41
CA ASP A 9 11.67 -22.52 -8.57
C ASP A 9 12.51 -21.33 -9.07
N GLU A 10 13.83 -21.51 -9.14
CA GLU A 10 14.73 -20.50 -9.71
C GLU A 10 14.28 -20.12 -11.13
N VAL A 11 14.24 -18.82 -11.41
CA VAL A 11 13.92 -18.28 -12.74
C VAL A 11 15.18 -17.64 -13.30
N ILE A 12 15.64 -18.16 -14.44
CA ILE A 12 16.78 -17.62 -15.17
C ILE A 12 16.25 -16.87 -16.38
N VAL A 13 16.55 -15.56 -16.47
CA VAL A 13 16.17 -14.72 -17.59
C VAL A 13 17.41 -14.19 -18.28
N ILE A 14 17.44 -14.32 -19.60
CA ILE A 14 18.42 -13.68 -20.48
C ILE A 14 17.69 -12.57 -21.22
N GLY A 15 18.24 -11.37 -21.21
CA GLY A 15 17.57 -10.20 -21.79
C GLY A 15 18.49 -9.02 -21.99
N VAL A 16 17.97 -7.97 -22.59
CA VAL A 16 18.68 -6.70 -22.79
C VAL A 16 18.33 -5.73 -21.66
N PRO A 17 19.19 -4.74 -21.33
CA PRO A 17 18.84 -3.70 -20.37
C PRO A 17 17.58 -2.94 -20.80
N GLU A 18 16.78 -2.51 -19.83
CA GLU A 18 15.73 -1.52 -20.09
C GLU A 18 16.41 -0.15 -20.31
N ASP A 19 16.21 0.46 -21.47
CA ASP A 19 16.69 1.80 -21.81
C ASP A 19 15.51 2.71 -22.21
N CYS A 20 15.76 4.01 -22.43
CA CYS A 20 14.72 4.96 -22.83
C CYS A 20 14.13 4.70 -24.24
N ASP A 21 14.73 3.80 -25.03
CA ASP A 21 14.28 3.43 -26.38
C ASP A 21 13.45 2.12 -26.37
N PHE A 22 13.48 1.37 -25.28
CA PHE A 22 12.70 0.15 -25.04
C PHE A 22 11.76 0.38 -23.85
N ASP A 23 10.77 1.25 -24.05
CA ASP A 23 9.79 1.57 -23.03
C ASP A 23 8.78 0.43 -22.86
N SER A 24 8.83 -0.22 -21.71
CA SER A 24 7.87 -1.25 -21.31
C SER A 24 6.44 -0.72 -21.15
N HIS A 25 6.25 0.62 -21.26
CA HIS A 25 4.97 1.34 -21.31
C HIS A 25 4.49 1.66 -22.74
N ASP A 26 5.33 1.54 -23.77
CA ASP A 26 4.88 1.74 -25.13
C ASP A 26 4.02 0.55 -25.58
N ASN A 27 2.79 0.85 -25.98
CA ASN A 27 1.80 -0.16 -26.39
C ASN A 27 2.15 -0.85 -27.72
N ASP A 28 3.27 -0.50 -28.34
CA ASP A 28 3.69 -0.98 -29.66
C ASP A 28 4.52 -2.26 -29.58
N TYR A 29 3.82 -3.37 -29.83
CA TYR A 29 4.36 -4.73 -29.92
C TYR A 29 5.39 -4.94 -31.05
N ALA A 30 5.70 -3.91 -31.84
CA ALA A 30 6.78 -3.94 -32.83
C ALA A 30 8.16 -4.14 -32.17
N GLN A 31 8.30 -3.81 -30.88
CA GLN A 31 9.53 -4.00 -30.10
C GLN A 31 9.83 -5.49 -29.77
N PHE A 32 8.91 -6.43 -30.06
CA PHE A 32 9.08 -7.88 -29.85
C PHE A 32 10.09 -8.54 -30.78
N TYR A 33 10.53 -7.84 -31.82
CA TYR A 33 11.61 -8.28 -32.72
C TYR A 33 12.93 -7.60 -32.36
N ASN A 34 13.29 -7.56 -31.08
CA ASN A 34 14.68 -7.30 -30.74
C ASN A 34 15.50 -8.49 -31.27
N PRO A 35 16.37 -8.30 -32.28
CA PRO A 35 17.12 -9.40 -32.89
C PRO A 35 17.97 -10.14 -31.87
N HIS A 36 18.48 -9.44 -30.84
CA HIS A 36 19.26 -10.06 -29.76
C HIS A 36 18.46 -11.08 -28.95
N LEU A 37 17.14 -10.91 -28.81
CA LEU A 37 16.29 -11.87 -28.12
C LEU A 37 15.99 -13.13 -28.96
N THR A 38 16.16 -13.06 -30.29
CA THR A 38 15.92 -14.21 -31.19
C THR A 38 17.04 -15.25 -31.17
N GLU A 39 18.23 -14.84 -30.71
CA GLU A 39 19.41 -15.70 -30.56
C GLU A 39 19.43 -16.45 -29.22
N ILE A 40 18.48 -16.18 -28.33
CA ILE A 40 18.39 -16.85 -27.02
C ILE A 40 17.88 -18.29 -27.21
N GLU A 41 18.69 -19.25 -26.78
CA GLU A 41 18.36 -20.68 -26.84
C GLU A 41 17.64 -21.17 -25.58
N HIS A 42 17.05 -22.38 -25.65
CA HIS A 42 16.45 -23.08 -24.50
C HIS A 42 15.33 -22.33 -23.76
N ILE A 43 14.58 -21.49 -24.49
CA ILE A 43 13.45 -20.72 -23.98
C ILE A 43 12.33 -21.67 -23.52
N LEU A 44 11.81 -21.44 -22.30
CA LEU A 44 10.73 -22.25 -21.72
C LEU A 44 9.32 -21.75 -22.09
N GLU A 45 9.15 -20.43 -22.11
CA GLU A 45 7.84 -19.77 -22.25
C GLU A 45 7.94 -18.71 -23.36
N PRO A 46 8.02 -19.13 -24.64
CA PRO A 46 8.36 -18.24 -25.76
C PRO A 46 7.35 -17.13 -25.99
N GLU A 47 6.09 -17.32 -25.60
CA GLU A 47 5.03 -16.33 -25.68
C GLU A 47 5.11 -15.25 -24.58
N LYS A 48 5.87 -15.50 -23.51
CA LYS A 48 6.04 -14.57 -22.39
C LYS A 48 7.24 -13.67 -22.60
N ILE A 49 7.11 -12.44 -22.13
CA ILE A 49 8.24 -11.54 -21.89
C ILE A 49 8.37 -11.37 -20.39
N PHE A 50 9.62 -11.40 -19.93
CA PHE A 50 9.98 -11.20 -18.54
C PHE A 50 10.68 -9.85 -18.42
N GLU A 51 10.16 -9.00 -17.55
CA GLU A 51 10.85 -7.80 -17.11
C GLU A 51 11.35 -8.10 -15.69
N VAL A 52 12.66 -8.11 -15.49
CA VAL A 52 13.29 -8.53 -14.24
C VAL A 52 14.11 -7.39 -13.69
N TRP A 53 13.85 -7.02 -12.45
CA TRP A 53 14.52 -5.92 -11.78
C TRP A 53 15.17 -6.36 -10.48
N ASP A 54 16.26 -5.68 -10.13
CA ASP A 54 16.88 -5.66 -8.81
C ASP A 54 17.35 -4.22 -8.51
N LEU A 55 18.10 -4.03 -7.42
CA LEU A 55 18.62 -2.72 -7.02
C LEU A 55 19.62 -2.12 -8.02
N GLN A 56 20.17 -2.91 -8.94
CA GLN A 56 21.24 -2.49 -9.84
C GLN A 56 20.73 -2.17 -11.25
N SER A 57 19.80 -2.96 -11.77
CA SER A 57 19.29 -2.78 -13.13
C SER A 57 17.96 -3.51 -13.38
N THR A 58 17.30 -3.12 -14.47
CA THR A 58 16.20 -3.86 -15.07
C THR A 58 16.65 -4.46 -16.40
N ILE A 59 16.23 -5.68 -16.69
CA ILE A 59 16.36 -6.29 -18.03
C ILE A 59 15.00 -6.76 -18.53
N ILE A 60 14.83 -6.75 -19.85
CA ILE A 60 13.66 -7.32 -20.52
C ILE A 60 14.13 -8.47 -21.40
N GLY A 61 13.50 -9.64 -21.24
CA GLY A 61 14.02 -10.86 -21.85
C GLY A 61 13.12 -12.09 -21.78
N LYS A 62 13.76 -13.25 -21.94
CA LYS A 62 13.14 -14.57 -22.02
C LYS A 62 13.65 -15.47 -20.91
N ARG A 63 12.73 -16.24 -20.33
CA ARG A 63 13.07 -17.30 -19.38
C ARG A 63 13.66 -18.50 -20.11
N VAL A 64 14.79 -18.98 -19.63
CA VAL A 64 15.50 -20.15 -20.17
C VAL A 64 15.57 -21.27 -19.14
N SER A 65 15.71 -22.51 -19.61
CA SER A 65 15.89 -23.67 -18.72
C SER A 65 17.31 -23.76 -18.12
N HIS A 66 18.32 -23.29 -18.85
CA HIS A 66 19.71 -23.20 -18.43
C HIS A 66 20.45 -22.21 -19.34
N ILE A 67 21.65 -21.79 -18.94
CA ILE A 67 22.49 -20.86 -19.71
C ILE A 67 23.42 -21.68 -20.62
N GLY A 68 23.13 -21.72 -21.92
CA GLY A 68 24.02 -22.32 -22.92
C GLY A 68 24.95 -21.28 -23.55
N HIS A 69 24.35 -20.25 -24.14
CA HIS A 69 25.02 -19.09 -24.74
C HIS A 69 24.31 -17.80 -24.31
N ILE A 70 25.06 -16.70 -24.21
CA ILE A 70 24.53 -15.36 -23.93
C ILE A 70 24.83 -14.52 -25.18
N PRO A 71 23.82 -14.10 -25.95
CA PRO A 71 24.02 -13.26 -27.12
C PRO A 71 24.70 -11.93 -26.78
N ASP A 72 25.40 -11.34 -27.76
CA ASP A 72 26.05 -10.04 -27.58
C ASP A 72 25.01 -8.97 -27.22
N GLY A 73 25.32 -8.17 -26.19
CA GLY A 73 24.40 -7.15 -25.66
C GLY A 73 23.33 -7.68 -24.70
N CYS A 74 23.25 -8.99 -24.46
CA CYS A 74 22.37 -9.58 -23.45
C CYS A 74 23.06 -9.77 -22.10
N PHE A 75 22.24 -9.79 -21.06
CA PHE A 75 22.61 -9.96 -19.66
C PHE A 75 21.74 -11.05 -19.04
N VAL A 76 22.23 -11.64 -17.95
CA VAL A 76 21.52 -12.69 -17.22
C VAL A 76 21.09 -12.16 -15.86
N LYS A 77 19.82 -12.35 -15.52
CA LYS A 77 19.35 -12.26 -14.13
C LYS A 77 18.82 -13.60 -13.67
N LYS A 78 19.18 -13.95 -12.43
CA LYS A 78 18.67 -15.13 -11.73
C LYS A 78 17.80 -14.66 -10.58
N ILE A 79 16.59 -15.18 -10.54
CA ILE A 79 15.60 -14.89 -9.51
C ILE A 79 15.52 -16.13 -8.62
N PRO A 80 15.77 -16.02 -7.31
CA PRO A 80 15.86 -17.17 -6.43
C PRO A 80 14.52 -17.92 -6.30
N ALA A 81 14.59 -19.22 -6.05
CA ALA A 81 13.42 -19.99 -5.66
C ALA A 81 12.84 -19.45 -4.33
N GLY A 82 11.51 -19.44 -4.20
CA GLY A 82 10.88 -18.89 -3.01
C GLY A 82 9.38 -18.69 -3.12
N GLU A 83 8.82 -17.99 -2.14
CA GLU A 83 7.41 -17.56 -2.13
C GLU A 83 7.30 -16.16 -2.75
N TYR A 84 6.32 -16.00 -3.63
CA TYR A 84 6.07 -14.76 -4.36
C TYR A 84 4.60 -14.38 -4.26
N ALA A 85 4.34 -13.09 -4.03
CA ALA A 85 3.05 -12.50 -4.30
C ALA A 85 2.86 -12.38 -5.82
N LYS A 86 1.84 -13.04 -6.35
CA LYS A 86 1.43 -12.94 -7.75
C LYS A 86 0.29 -11.93 -7.87
N LEU A 87 0.57 -10.82 -8.55
CA LEU A 87 -0.34 -9.68 -8.69
C LEU A 87 -0.68 -9.48 -10.16
N HIS A 88 -1.95 -9.54 -10.53
CA HIS A 88 -2.38 -9.11 -11.86
C HIS A 88 -2.27 -7.57 -11.97
N SER A 89 -2.01 -7.03 -13.16
CA SER A 89 -1.88 -5.57 -13.35
C SER A 89 -3.10 -4.78 -12.83
N SER A 90 -4.31 -5.32 -12.99
CA SER A 90 -5.54 -4.72 -12.45
C SER A 90 -5.66 -4.73 -10.91
N GLN A 91 -4.71 -5.35 -10.20
CA GLN A 91 -4.68 -5.45 -8.73
C GLN A 91 -3.66 -4.51 -8.10
N LEU A 92 -2.79 -3.87 -8.89
CA LEU A 92 -1.65 -3.11 -8.37
C LEU A 92 -2.08 -1.98 -7.42
N ASP A 93 -3.20 -1.30 -7.73
CA ASP A 93 -3.78 -0.24 -6.88
C ASP A 93 -4.30 -0.74 -5.51
N TYR A 94 -4.46 -2.05 -5.33
CA TYR A 94 -5.00 -2.66 -4.11
C TYR A 94 -3.92 -3.42 -3.31
N THR A 95 -2.66 -3.35 -3.75
CA THR A 95 -1.56 -4.15 -3.21
C THR A 95 -1.39 -3.93 -1.70
N LEU A 96 -1.40 -2.67 -1.24
CA LEU A 96 -1.28 -2.32 0.18
C LEU A 96 -2.38 -2.99 1.02
N ASP A 97 -3.65 -2.84 0.61
CA ASP A 97 -4.80 -3.42 1.30
C ASP A 97 -4.77 -4.97 1.28
N MET A 98 -4.24 -5.55 0.20
CA MET A 98 -4.09 -7.00 0.07
C MET A 98 -3.03 -7.54 1.03
N PHE A 99 -1.87 -6.89 1.13
CA PHE A 99 -0.81 -7.26 2.06
C PHE A 99 -1.21 -7.03 3.52
N ALA A 100 -1.91 -5.93 3.84
CA ALA A 100 -2.43 -5.65 5.17
C ALA A 100 -3.30 -6.78 5.74
N ARG A 101 -3.93 -7.58 4.87
CA ARG A 101 -4.79 -8.72 5.20
C ARG A 101 -4.06 -10.06 5.31
N THR A 102 -2.73 -10.03 5.39
CA THR A 102 -1.87 -11.21 5.49
C THR A 102 -0.73 -10.96 6.47
N ASN A 103 -0.06 -12.05 6.86
CA ASN A 103 1.17 -12.02 7.65
C ASN A 103 2.43 -12.04 6.77
N TYR A 104 2.30 -11.73 5.47
CA TYR A 104 3.43 -11.66 4.55
C TYR A 104 4.02 -10.24 4.53
N LEU A 105 5.34 -10.17 4.43
CA LEU A 105 6.09 -8.96 4.07
C LEU A 105 6.60 -9.10 2.65
N GLU A 106 6.53 -8.00 1.91
CA GLU A 106 7.12 -7.86 0.60
C GLU A 106 8.59 -7.50 0.72
N GLU A 107 9.43 -8.17 -0.06
CA GLU A 107 10.83 -7.81 -0.24
C GLU A 107 10.98 -6.99 -1.54
N MET A 108 11.31 -5.72 -1.40
CA MET A 108 11.35 -4.75 -2.50
C MET A 108 12.70 -4.71 -3.24
N SER A 109 13.64 -5.60 -2.92
CA SER A 109 15.01 -5.58 -3.45
C SER A 109 15.12 -6.17 -4.85
N TYR A 110 14.17 -7.02 -5.26
CA TYR A 110 14.10 -7.61 -6.60
C TYR A 110 12.68 -8.10 -6.91
N GLY A 111 12.44 -8.44 -8.17
CA GLY A 111 11.19 -9.03 -8.62
C GLY A 111 11.15 -9.19 -10.13
N PHE A 112 10.02 -9.65 -10.64
CA PHE A 112 9.81 -9.68 -12.08
C PHE A 112 8.35 -9.54 -12.45
N SER A 113 8.09 -9.12 -13.68
CA SER A 113 6.78 -9.17 -14.30
C SER A 113 6.81 -10.10 -15.50
N THR A 114 5.65 -10.68 -15.81
CA THR A 114 5.44 -11.43 -17.04
C THR A 114 4.34 -10.77 -17.85
N LYS A 115 4.60 -10.52 -19.13
CA LYS A 115 3.65 -9.95 -20.08
C LYS A 115 3.36 -10.96 -21.19
N VAL A 116 2.08 -11.18 -21.51
CA VAL A 116 1.60 -12.05 -22.60
C VAL A 116 0.57 -11.30 -23.42
N THR A 117 0.67 -11.41 -24.75
CA THR A 117 -0.38 -10.95 -25.67
C THR A 117 -1.00 -12.12 -26.40
N LYS A 118 -2.31 -12.24 -26.26
CA LYS A 118 -3.10 -13.26 -26.91
C LYS A 118 -3.36 -12.89 -28.35
N LYS A 119 -3.71 -13.88 -29.18
CA LYS A 119 -3.99 -13.70 -30.61
C LYS A 119 -5.13 -12.71 -30.90
N ASN A 120 -6.04 -12.50 -29.94
CA ASN A 120 -7.13 -11.53 -30.04
C ASN A 120 -6.74 -10.10 -29.61
N GLY A 121 -5.48 -9.87 -29.26
CA GLY A 121 -4.98 -8.57 -28.79
C GLY A 121 -5.08 -8.37 -27.27
N ASP A 122 -5.72 -9.31 -26.54
CA ASP A 122 -5.82 -9.21 -25.07
C ASP A 122 -4.43 -9.34 -24.45
N LYS A 123 -4.13 -8.41 -23.54
CA LYS A 123 -2.88 -8.40 -22.77
C LYS A 123 -3.12 -8.97 -21.38
N GLN A 124 -2.18 -9.78 -20.91
CA GLN A 124 -2.17 -10.29 -19.55
C GLN A 124 -0.81 -10.03 -18.92
N GLU A 125 -0.84 -9.36 -17.78
CA GLU A 125 0.36 -8.97 -17.06
C GLU A 125 0.25 -9.37 -15.60
N PHE A 126 1.32 -9.97 -15.09
CA PHE A 126 1.47 -10.30 -13.69
C PHE A 126 2.81 -9.81 -13.17
N SER A 127 2.81 -9.18 -12.00
CA SER A 127 4.01 -8.95 -11.20
C SER A 127 4.17 -10.07 -10.17
N TYR A 128 5.41 -10.49 -9.96
CA TYR A 128 5.84 -11.47 -8.98
C TYR A 128 6.82 -10.79 -8.05
N ARG A 129 6.41 -10.65 -6.79
CA ARG A 129 7.19 -9.92 -5.79
C ARG A 129 7.56 -10.87 -4.67
N PRO A 130 8.84 -11.00 -4.31
CA PRO A 130 9.26 -11.94 -3.28
C PRO A 130 8.62 -11.57 -1.96
N VAL A 131 8.23 -12.59 -1.19
CA VAL A 131 7.58 -12.39 0.10
C VAL A 131 8.13 -13.32 1.16
N GLN A 132 8.06 -12.86 2.40
CA GLN A 132 8.40 -13.65 3.57
C GLN A 132 7.21 -13.73 4.52
N TYR A 133 6.83 -14.95 4.93
CA TYR A 133 5.85 -15.14 5.99
C TYR A 133 6.45 -14.76 7.35
N ARG A 134 5.73 -13.96 8.12
CA ARG A 134 6.15 -13.45 9.42
C ARG A 134 4.99 -13.50 10.41
N PRO A 135 4.97 -14.45 11.37
CA PRO A 135 3.81 -14.62 12.27
C PRO A 135 3.59 -13.41 13.20
N ASP A 136 4.63 -12.63 13.45
CA ASP A 136 4.65 -11.40 14.24
C ASP A 136 3.97 -10.20 13.55
N VAL A 137 3.89 -10.26 12.22
CA VAL A 137 3.24 -9.22 11.43
C VAL A 137 1.74 -9.23 11.65
N VAL A 138 1.15 -8.05 11.82
CA VAL A 138 -0.31 -7.92 12.01
C VAL A 138 -1.06 -8.14 10.71
N ASN A 139 -2.07 -9.02 10.79
CA ASN A 139 -3.09 -9.22 9.76
C ASN A 139 -4.38 -8.51 10.16
N THR A 140 -4.85 -7.56 9.36
CA THR A 140 -6.07 -6.79 9.68
C THR A 140 -7.34 -7.62 9.79
N ARG A 141 -7.35 -8.87 9.30
CA ARG A 141 -8.47 -9.82 9.47
C ARG A 141 -8.55 -10.39 10.89
N THR A 142 -7.45 -10.40 11.62
CA THR A 142 -7.36 -11.01 12.95
C THR A 142 -7.38 -9.97 14.06
N ILE A 143 -7.36 -8.68 13.73
CA ILE A 143 -7.48 -7.61 14.74
C ILE A 143 -8.90 -7.63 15.30
N PRO A 144 -9.07 -7.71 16.63
CA PRO A 144 -10.38 -7.62 17.26
C PRO A 144 -11.06 -6.29 16.90
N SER A 145 -12.33 -6.34 16.52
CA SER A 145 -13.16 -5.15 16.31
C SER A 145 -14.27 -5.09 17.36
N LEU A 146 -14.64 -3.86 17.74
CA LEU A 146 -15.88 -3.66 18.50
C LEU A 146 -17.08 -4.15 17.68
N GLU A 147 -18.17 -4.48 18.36
CA GLU A 147 -19.44 -4.79 17.70
C GLU A 147 -19.87 -3.66 16.77
N LYS A 148 -20.57 -3.99 15.68
CA LYS A 148 -20.87 -3.05 14.59
C LYS A 148 -21.59 -1.79 15.08
N GLU A 149 -22.65 -1.94 15.87
CA GLU A 149 -23.42 -0.80 16.37
C GLU A 149 -22.61 0.06 17.34
N ARG A 150 -21.79 -0.58 18.18
CA ARG A 150 -20.85 0.12 19.07
C ARG A 150 -19.79 0.88 18.29
N SER A 151 -19.23 0.27 17.24
CA SER A 151 -18.26 0.91 16.34
C SER A 151 -18.87 2.14 15.69
N LYS A 152 -20.10 2.03 15.18
CA LYS A 152 -20.81 3.15 14.53
C LYS A 152 -21.08 4.29 15.50
N SER A 153 -21.69 4.00 16.64
CA SER A 153 -22.01 5.02 17.66
C SER A 153 -20.75 5.71 18.18
N LEU A 154 -19.67 4.97 18.41
CA LEU A 154 -18.43 5.53 18.90
C LEU A 154 -17.72 6.38 17.82
N LYS A 155 -17.76 5.99 16.54
CA LYS A 155 -17.24 6.81 15.43
C LYS A 155 -18.03 8.12 15.30
N GLU A 156 -19.36 8.07 15.40
CA GLU A 156 -20.20 9.28 15.33
C GLU A 156 -19.85 10.25 16.47
N ARG A 157 -19.72 9.75 17.70
CA ARG A 157 -19.29 10.55 18.85
C ARG A 157 -17.88 11.11 18.67
N TYR A 158 -16.93 10.28 18.24
CA TYR A 158 -15.55 10.68 17.93
C TYR A 158 -15.51 11.83 16.93
N VAL A 159 -16.24 11.69 15.81
CA VAL A 159 -16.32 12.73 14.77
C VAL A 159 -16.93 14.02 15.35
N SER A 160 -18.01 13.92 16.12
CA SER A 160 -18.68 15.10 16.69
C SER A 160 -17.82 15.90 17.67
N ILE A 161 -16.91 15.23 18.40
CA ILE A 161 -16.04 15.86 19.40
C ILE A 161 -14.83 16.52 18.75
N PHE A 162 -14.12 15.78 17.88
CA PHE A 162 -12.81 16.19 17.40
C PHE A 162 -12.82 16.89 16.04
N PHE A 163 -13.93 16.85 15.31
CA PHE A 163 -14.01 17.37 13.95
C PHE A 163 -15.15 18.37 13.81
N ASP A 164 -14.93 19.36 12.95
CA ASP A 164 -15.88 20.39 12.61
C ASP A 164 -16.75 19.91 11.44
N THR A 165 -17.97 19.51 11.76
CA THR A 165 -18.96 19.01 10.79
C THR A 165 -20.05 20.04 10.47
N GLU A 166 -20.00 21.24 11.04
CA GLU A 166 -21.13 22.18 11.01
C GLU A 166 -20.75 23.58 10.53
N SER A 167 -19.48 23.99 10.64
CA SER A 167 -19.08 25.34 10.32
C SER A 167 -18.92 25.60 8.81
N CYS A 168 -18.59 26.86 8.49
CA CYS A 168 -18.19 27.25 7.15
C CYS A 168 -16.95 26.48 6.63
N SER A 169 -16.08 25.98 7.51
CA SER A 169 -14.94 25.12 7.15
C SER A 169 -15.42 23.80 6.54
N PHE A 170 -16.41 23.16 7.17
CA PHE A 170 -17.07 21.98 6.61
C PHE A 170 -17.71 22.26 5.24
N ARG A 171 -18.42 23.39 5.12
CA ARG A 171 -19.03 23.79 3.83
C ARG A 171 -17.98 24.02 2.75
N ARG A 172 -16.84 24.62 3.08
CA ARG A 172 -15.71 24.83 2.16
C ARG A 172 -15.07 23.51 1.74
N PHE A 173 -14.92 22.58 2.67
CA PHE A 173 -14.47 21.21 2.37
C PHE A 173 -15.41 20.51 1.37
N VAL A 174 -16.72 20.53 1.64
CA VAL A 174 -17.74 19.95 0.74
C VAL A 174 -17.70 20.63 -0.64
N TYR A 175 -17.57 21.96 -0.68
CA TYR A 175 -17.47 22.72 -1.93
C TYR A 175 -16.23 22.35 -2.74
N LYS A 176 -15.04 22.30 -2.11
CA LYS A 176 -13.80 21.85 -2.76
C LYS A 176 -13.99 20.46 -3.37
N ARG A 177 -14.56 19.52 -2.61
CA ARG A 177 -14.83 18.16 -3.10
C ARG A 177 -15.74 18.12 -4.33
N TYR A 178 -16.75 18.98 -4.36
CA TYR A 178 -17.67 19.08 -5.50
C TYR A 178 -17.01 19.71 -6.74
N VAL A 179 -16.22 20.77 -6.56
CA VAL A 179 -15.69 21.57 -7.68
C VAL A 179 -14.38 21.02 -8.25
N SER A 180 -13.45 20.58 -7.41
CA SER A 180 -12.10 20.16 -7.84
C SER A 180 -11.91 18.64 -7.85
N GLN A 181 -12.97 17.87 -7.64
CA GLN A 181 -12.91 16.41 -7.41
C GLN A 181 -11.93 16.01 -6.27
N TYR A 182 -11.56 16.97 -5.43
CA TYR A 182 -10.67 16.75 -4.31
C TYR A 182 -11.34 15.79 -3.32
N ARG A 183 -10.73 14.63 -3.07
CA ARG A 183 -11.34 13.62 -2.20
C ARG A 183 -11.47 14.12 -0.76
N GLY A 184 -10.50 14.93 -0.30
CA GLY A 184 -10.43 15.45 1.05
C GLY A 184 -10.18 14.36 2.09
N PHE A 185 -9.58 14.74 3.21
CA PHE A 185 -9.27 13.82 4.30
C PHE A 185 -9.97 14.28 5.57
N LEU A 186 -10.41 13.34 6.42
CA LEU A 186 -11.15 13.69 7.63
C LEU A 186 -10.29 14.58 8.56
N TRP A 187 -8.98 14.38 8.62
CA TRP A 187 -8.07 15.21 9.42
C TRP A 187 -8.02 16.69 9.00
N GLU A 188 -8.43 17.05 7.79
CA GLU A 188 -8.57 18.47 7.38
C GLU A 188 -9.71 19.19 8.10
N LEU A 189 -10.65 18.42 8.64
CA LEU A 189 -11.76 18.91 9.46
C LEU A 189 -11.47 18.80 10.95
N ALA A 190 -10.27 18.38 11.35
CA ALA A 190 -9.89 18.40 12.76
C ALA A 190 -10.16 19.80 13.33
N ARG A 191 -10.71 19.90 14.53
CA ARG A 191 -10.99 21.21 15.13
C ARG A 191 -9.68 21.92 15.42
N PHE A 192 -9.39 22.97 14.67
CA PHE A 192 -8.22 23.84 14.84
C PHE A 192 -8.64 25.09 15.61
N ASN A 193 -7.78 25.53 16.53
CA ASN A 193 -7.93 26.73 17.34
C ASN A 193 -8.49 27.91 16.52
N ASN A 194 -9.74 28.29 16.82
CA ASN A 194 -10.32 29.64 16.66
C ASN A 194 -11.84 29.72 16.93
N ASN A 195 -12.54 28.62 17.27
CA ASN A 195 -13.95 28.71 17.74
C ASN A 195 -14.46 27.57 18.65
N ASP A 196 -13.67 26.54 18.93
CA ASP A 196 -14.13 25.40 19.74
C ASP A 196 -13.56 25.48 21.16
N LYS A 197 -14.40 25.95 22.10
CA LYS A 197 -14.05 26.01 23.52
C LYS A 197 -13.80 24.58 24.03
N GLY A 198 -12.55 24.28 24.38
CA GLY A 198 -12.18 23.05 25.08
C GLY A 198 -11.46 21.99 24.25
N ILE A 199 -10.95 22.28 23.04
CA ILE A 199 -10.05 21.36 22.32
C ILE A 199 -8.66 21.98 22.16
N ILE A 200 -7.63 21.37 22.77
CA ILE A 200 -6.23 21.70 22.50
C ILE A 200 -5.73 20.86 21.34
N ARG A 201 -4.99 21.50 20.43
CA ARG A 201 -4.23 20.83 19.37
C ARG A 201 -2.74 20.99 19.57
N GLU A 202 -2.00 19.89 19.43
CA GLU A 202 -0.55 19.83 19.46
C GLU A 202 0.00 19.02 18.27
N GLY A 203 0.97 19.58 17.56
CA GLY A 203 1.77 18.84 16.60
C GLY A 203 2.81 17.99 17.32
N LEU A 204 2.97 16.73 16.91
CA LEU A 204 3.92 15.80 17.50
C LEU A 204 4.95 15.33 16.46
N SER A 205 6.19 15.16 16.89
CA SER A 205 7.14 14.30 16.18
C SER A 205 6.73 12.83 16.30
N LYS A 206 7.29 11.98 15.42
CA LYS A 206 7.06 10.53 15.46
C LYS A 206 7.40 9.92 16.83
N ASN A 207 8.48 10.37 17.46
CA ASN A 207 8.93 9.85 18.75
C ASN A 207 8.02 10.28 19.91
N GLU A 208 7.52 11.52 19.89
CA GLU A 208 6.57 12.00 20.89
C GLU A 208 5.24 11.26 20.79
N ALA A 209 4.72 11.09 19.56
CA ALA A 209 3.52 10.31 19.32
C ALA A 209 3.66 8.85 19.77
N ALA A 210 4.80 8.21 19.46
CA ALA A 210 5.09 6.85 19.92
C ALA A 210 5.15 6.76 21.45
N THR A 211 5.85 7.70 22.10
CA THR A 211 5.96 7.73 23.56
C THR A 211 4.59 7.91 24.22
N PHE A 212 3.76 8.83 23.71
CA PHE A 212 2.41 9.06 24.20
C PHE A 212 1.54 7.79 24.07
N LEU A 213 1.58 7.12 22.92
CA LEU A 213 0.76 5.93 22.66
C LEU A 213 1.21 4.73 23.51
N LEU A 214 2.52 4.53 23.71
CA LEU A 214 3.05 3.45 24.55
C LEU A 214 2.59 3.55 26.02
N GLN A 215 2.27 4.75 26.50
CA GLN A 215 1.70 4.96 27.85
C GLN A 215 0.24 4.51 27.98
N LYS A 216 -0.47 4.27 26.87
CA LYS A 216 -1.89 3.89 26.88
C LYS A 216 -2.13 2.39 26.99
N GLY A 217 -1.13 1.57 26.62
CA GLY A 217 -1.27 0.12 26.55
C GLY A 217 -2.18 -0.29 25.40
N GLU A 218 -3.49 -0.28 25.62
CA GLU A 218 -4.49 -0.69 24.62
C GLU A 218 -5.20 0.53 24.03
N VAL A 219 -5.37 0.55 22.71
CA VAL A 219 -5.98 1.66 21.98
C VAL A 219 -7.07 1.19 21.03
N LEU A 220 -7.98 2.12 20.73
CA LEU A 220 -8.95 2.00 19.66
C LEU A 220 -8.42 2.72 18.42
N VAL A 221 -8.62 2.10 17.26
CA VAL A 221 -8.12 2.61 16.00
C VAL A 221 -9.11 2.39 14.87
N PHE A 222 -9.27 3.40 14.04
CA PHE A 222 -9.76 3.23 12.68
C PHE A 222 -8.90 4.08 11.75
N TRP A 223 -9.09 3.92 10.45
CA TRP A 223 -8.26 4.60 9.47
C TRP A 223 -9.08 4.92 8.23
N GLU A 224 -8.51 5.62 7.25
CA GLU A 224 -9.16 5.90 5.97
C GLU A 224 -8.68 4.93 4.89
N GLY A 225 -9.63 4.38 4.12
CA GLY A 225 -9.34 3.49 3.00
C GLY A 225 -9.18 4.30 1.71
N TYR A 226 -8.08 4.12 0.99
CA TYR A 226 -7.86 4.82 -0.27
C TYR A 226 -8.60 4.14 -1.44
N SER A 227 -8.48 2.81 -1.53
CA SER A 227 -9.16 2.00 -2.54
C SER A 227 -10.61 1.70 -2.14
N THR A 228 -11.46 1.35 -3.11
CA THR A 228 -12.83 0.87 -2.84
C THR A 228 -12.85 -0.32 -1.88
N PHE A 229 -11.92 -1.25 -2.09
CA PHE A 229 -11.72 -2.43 -1.25
C PHE A 229 -11.27 -2.08 0.17
N GLY A 230 -10.32 -1.14 0.31
CA GLY A 230 -9.87 -0.62 1.59
C GLY A 230 -11.01 0.03 2.36
N LYS A 231 -11.82 0.88 1.71
CA LYS A 231 -12.99 1.53 2.33
C LYS A 231 -13.99 0.52 2.88
N GLU A 232 -14.30 -0.52 2.13
CA GLU A 232 -15.20 -1.59 2.59
C GLU A 232 -14.65 -2.34 3.81
N MET A 233 -13.33 -2.55 3.87
CA MET A 233 -12.68 -3.26 4.97
C MET A 233 -12.89 -2.60 6.34
N ILE A 234 -12.93 -1.26 6.37
CA ILE A 234 -12.87 -0.43 7.59
C ILE A 234 -14.13 0.37 7.90
N ARG A 235 -15.07 0.51 6.94
CA ARG A 235 -16.23 1.42 6.99
C ARG A 235 -16.90 1.44 8.36
N ASP A 236 -17.27 0.26 8.88
CA ASP A 236 -18.03 0.12 10.12
C ASP A 236 -17.22 -0.50 11.27
N LYS A 237 -15.89 -0.39 11.24
CA LYS A 237 -15.02 -1.01 12.24
C LYS A 237 -14.25 0.02 13.04
N ILE A 238 -14.31 -0.11 14.36
CA ILE A 238 -13.26 0.35 15.27
C ILE A 238 -12.53 -0.89 15.75
N MET A 239 -11.23 -0.91 15.52
CA MET A 239 -10.36 -2.01 15.90
C MET A 239 -9.71 -1.72 17.25
N LYS A 240 -9.40 -2.79 17.96
CA LYS A 240 -8.83 -2.78 19.29
C LYS A 240 -7.45 -3.44 19.22
N MET A 241 -6.41 -2.72 19.62
CA MET A 241 -5.04 -3.20 19.47
C MET A 241 -4.13 -2.68 20.58
N ASP A 242 -3.10 -3.45 20.90
CA ASP A 242 -2.00 -2.98 21.73
C ASP A 242 -1.22 -1.88 21.00
N ALA A 243 -0.86 -0.81 21.71
CA ALA A 243 -0.21 0.37 21.16
C ALA A 243 1.20 0.08 20.65
N LYS A 244 1.93 -0.85 21.29
CA LYS A 244 3.24 -1.28 20.79
C LYS A 244 3.08 -2.03 19.49
N GLN A 245 2.15 -2.98 19.44
CA GLN A 245 1.83 -3.72 18.22
C GLN A 245 1.38 -2.79 17.08
N LEU A 246 0.60 -1.75 17.39
CA LEU A 246 0.23 -0.70 16.44
C LEU A 246 1.45 -0.01 15.85
N LEU A 247 2.34 0.51 16.70
CA LEU A 247 3.51 1.28 16.30
C LEU A 247 4.50 0.45 15.47
N GLU A 248 4.55 -0.86 15.68
CA GLU A 248 5.38 -1.78 14.90
C GLU A 248 4.80 -2.06 13.50
N ASN A 249 3.50 -1.85 13.27
CA ASN A 249 2.81 -2.29 12.05
C ASN A 249 2.03 -1.20 11.30
N TYR A 250 1.86 0.01 11.85
CA TYR A 250 0.89 1.00 11.33
C TYR A 250 1.10 1.40 9.86
N THR A 251 2.36 1.39 9.38
CA THR A 251 2.70 1.73 7.98
C THR A 251 2.17 0.73 6.96
N ARG A 252 1.70 -0.45 7.41
CA ARG A 252 1.10 -1.48 6.55
C ARG A 252 -0.35 -1.22 6.17
N PHE A 253 -1.09 -0.50 7.01
CA PHE A 253 -2.56 -0.53 6.94
C PHE A 253 -3.14 0.58 6.07
N THR A 254 -2.59 1.79 6.18
CA THR A 254 -2.96 2.94 5.36
C THR A 254 -2.06 4.14 5.67
N LEU A 255 -2.39 5.21 4.98
CA LEU A 255 -1.87 6.56 5.00
C LEU A 255 -2.38 7.38 6.21
N ASP A 256 -3.70 7.39 6.48
CA ASP A 256 -4.31 8.21 7.55
C ASP A 256 -5.03 7.38 8.61
N MET A 257 -4.68 7.58 9.88
CA MET A 257 -5.11 6.74 11.00
C MET A 257 -5.49 7.55 12.23
N TYR A 258 -6.56 7.12 12.92
CA TYR A 258 -7.21 7.82 14.02
C TYR A 258 -7.18 6.91 15.25
N ILE A 259 -6.42 7.31 16.27
CA ILE A 259 -6.07 6.50 17.43
C ILE A 259 -6.58 7.20 18.70
N PHE A 260 -7.34 6.50 19.54
CA PHE A 260 -8.04 7.08 20.69
C PHE A 260 -8.39 5.99 21.70
N ASP A 261 -9.12 6.35 22.76
CA ASP A 261 -9.74 5.42 23.70
C ASP A 261 -11.24 5.72 23.89
N GLU A 262 -11.94 4.89 24.66
CA GLU A 262 -13.39 5.04 24.89
C GLU A 262 -13.77 6.35 25.60
N THR A 263 -12.83 7.03 26.27
CA THR A 263 -13.11 8.28 26.99
C THR A 263 -13.34 9.44 26.03
N LEU A 264 -12.77 9.37 24.82
CA LEU A 264 -12.77 10.46 23.84
C LEU A 264 -12.24 11.79 24.43
N THR A 265 -11.34 11.73 25.41
CA THR A 265 -10.65 12.92 25.96
C THR A 265 -9.40 13.28 25.14
N TRP A 266 -8.96 12.38 24.26
CA TRP A 266 -7.84 12.62 23.36
C TRP A 266 -7.96 11.79 22.08
N THR A 267 -7.26 12.23 21.02
CA THR A 267 -6.97 11.41 19.85
C THR A 267 -5.61 11.79 19.27
N VAL A 268 -4.88 10.78 18.81
CA VAL A 268 -3.71 10.96 17.96
C VAL A 268 -4.08 10.61 16.53
N ILE A 269 -3.78 11.51 15.60
CA ILE A 269 -4.01 11.34 14.18
C ILE A 269 -2.66 11.18 13.50
N PHE A 270 -2.44 10.05 12.83
CA PHE A 270 -1.29 9.86 11.95
C PHE A 270 -1.72 10.17 10.52
N GLN A 271 -0.99 11.04 9.86
CA GLN A 271 -1.29 11.52 8.52
C GLN A 271 -0.21 11.07 7.54
N HIS A 272 -0.60 10.82 6.29
CA HIS A 272 0.37 10.55 5.22
C HIS A 272 1.13 11.78 4.77
N GLU A 273 0.47 12.93 4.79
CA GLU A 273 1.00 14.22 4.41
C GLU A 273 1.15 15.14 5.63
N ARG A 274 1.87 16.24 5.43
CA ARG A 274 2.01 17.26 6.47
C ARG A 274 0.79 18.18 6.39
N ASP A 275 0.26 18.58 7.55
CA ASP A 275 -0.74 19.64 7.63
C ASP A 275 -0.15 21.03 7.31
N GLU A 276 -1.00 22.06 7.38
CA GLU A 276 -0.62 23.45 7.10
C GLU A 276 0.51 23.97 8.02
N ASP A 277 0.64 23.39 9.23
CA ASP A 277 1.68 23.73 10.20
C ASP A 277 2.93 22.82 10.10
N GLY A 278 2.94 21.87 9.14
CA GLY A 278 4.07 21.01 8.85
C GLY A 278 4.10 19.68 9.62
N PHE A 279 3.07 19.33 10.37
CA PHE A 279 3.03 18.12 11.20
C PHE A 279 2.37 16.93 10.48
N LYS A 280 2.93 15.73 10.67
CA LYS A 280 2.31 14.45 10.21
C LYS A 280 1.59 13.70 11.33
N HIS A 281 1.77 14.14 12.57
CA HIS A 281 1.14 13.54 13.74
C HIS A 281 0.55 14.66 14.57
N ILE A 282 -0.74 14.56 14.86
CA ILE A 282 -1.46 15.58 15.64
C ILE A 282 -2.08 14.90 16.85
N LEU A 283 -1.95 15.52 18.01
CA LEU A 283 -2.70 15.21 19.22
C LEU A 283 -3.79 16.26 19.41
N LEU A 284 -5.02 15.80 19.59
CA LEU A 284 -6.14 16.62 20.05
C LEU A 284 -6.52 16.19 21.47
N ARG A 285 -6.80 17.13 22.37
CA ARG A 285 -7.22 16.89 23.76
C ARG A 285 -8.44 17.70 24.12
N VAL A 286 -9.37 17.09 24.84
CA VAL A 286 -10.54 17.77 25.43
C VAL A 286 -10.16 18.32 26.80
N GLU A 287 -10.39 19.61 27.03
CA GLU A 287 -10.29 20.31 28.33
C GLU A 287 -11.65 20.47 29.01
#